data_AF-A0AA43CUG7-F1
#
_entry.id   AF-A0AA43CUG7-F1
#
_cell.length_a   1.000
_cell.length_b   1.000
_cell.length_c   1.000
_cell.angle_alpha   90.00
_cell.angle_beta   90.00
_cell.angle_gamma   90.00
#
_symmetry.space_group_name_H-M   'P 1'
#
loop_
_entity.id
_entity.type
_entity.pdbx_description
1 polymer ?
#
loop_
_entity_poly.entity_id
_entity_poly.type
_entity_poly.pdbx_seq_one_letter_code
_entity_poly.pdbx_strand_id
1 'polypeptide(L)'
;MKFKLLFLYLALVFLSAEVFANPIDGFDGFKWGTTKKEIIESRGDEPIIWGDFEVWQAKDGETVSGFPIKLIGYEFKDGCDENNKTRSSPCFLGGGAYLLETTSTDDIATLTGLLRGKYGKDRITHEVEKKRNPGDGFLYANINSTRHIWQQADKSAIELFYKSYDRDYVENLNEVKKGVFRVGVRYYSSDYMKQTESTKTRKKSF
;
A
#
# COMPACT_ATOMS: atom_id res chain seq x y z
N MET A 1 -36.95 -49.32 -11.50
CA MET A 1 -35.79 -48.66 -10.85
C MET A 1 -35.06 -47.80 -11.87
N LYS A 2 -34.47 -46.67 -11.47
CA LYS A 2 -33.68 -45.70 -12.27
C LYS A 2 -34.43 -44.49 -12.87
N PHE A 3 -35.00 -43.60 -12.05
CA PHE A 3 -35.23 -42.20 -12.47
C PHE A 3 -35.33 -41.19 -11.30
N LYS A 4 -34.83 -41.54 -10.11
CA LYS A 4 -34.91 -40.67 -8.91
C LYS A 4 -33.56 -40.20 -8.35
N LEU A 5 -32.43 -40.62 -8.91
CA LEU A 5 -31.10 -40.24 -8.40
C LEU A 5 -30.40 -39.10 -9.15
N LEU A 6 -30.95 -38.63 -10.27
CA LEU A 6 -30.26 -37.62 -11.10
C LEU A 6 -30.59 -36.17 -10.72
N PHE A 7 -31.56 -35.94 -9.83
CA PHE A 7 -31.96 -34.58 -9.43
C PHE A 7 -31.32 -34.08 -8.14
N LEU A 8 -30.59 -34.92 -7.40
CA LEU A 8 -29.89 -34.50 -6.18
C LEU A 8 -28.45 -34.01 -6.40
N TYR A 9 -27.88 -34.21 -7.59
CA TYR A 9 -26.51 -33.75 -7.90
C TYR A 9 -26.47 -32.39 -8.60
N LEU A 10 -27.60 -31.83 -9.02
CA LEU A 10 -27.68 -30.51 -9.66
C LEU A 10 -28.09 -29.38 -8.69
N ALA A 11 -28.06 -29.65 -7.38
CA ALA A 11 -28.21 -28.64 -6.33
C ALA A 11 -26.88 -28.35 -5.63
N LEU A 12 -25.76 -28.81 -6.18
CA LEU A 12 -24.42 -28.32 -5.83
C LEU A 12 -24.01 -27.24 -6.86
N VAL A 13 -24.91 -26.31 -7.13
CA VAL A 13 -24.54 -25.05 -7.79
C VAL A 13 -23.67 -24.32 -6.79
N PHE A 14 -22.37 -24.42 -7.02
CA PHE A 14 -21.33 -23.46 -6.64
C PHE A 14 -21.86 -22.26 -5.83
N LEU A 15 -22.10 -22.46 -4.54
CA LEU A 15 -21.90 -21.39 -3.57
C LEU A 15 -20.39 -21.21 -3.46
N SER A 16 -19.77 -20.72 -4.55
CA SER A 16 -18.63 -19.84 -4.36
C SER A 16 -19.20 -18.69 -3.56
N ALA A 17 -19.05 -18.76 -2.24
CA ALA A 17 -19.15 -17.60 -1.40
C ALA A 17 -18.17 -16.62 -2.06
N GLU A 18 -18.70 -15.70 -2.86
CA GLU A 18 -18.00 -14.50 -3.21
C GLU A 18 -17.72 -13.90 -1.85
N VAL A 19 -16.49 -14.11 -1.36
CA VAL A 19 -15.97 -13.40 -0.21
C VAL A 19 -15.93 -11.96 -0.70
N PHE A 20 -17.06 -11.27 -0.59
CA PHE A 20 -17.15 -9.84 -0.75
C PHE A 20 -16.35 -9.30 0.40
N ALA A 21 -15.06 -9.14 0.15
CA ALA A 21 -14.16 -8.62 1.15
C ALA A 21 -14.69 -7.24 1.56
N ASN A 22 -14.80 -7.07 2.88
CA ASN A 22 -15.42 -5.89 3.46
C ASN A 22 -14.66 -4.64 2.97
N PRO A 23 -15.37 -3.50 2.80
CA PRO A 23 -14.74 -2.23 2.56
C PRO A 23 -13.59 -2.00 3.55
N ILE A 24 -12.48 -1.47 3.06
CA ILE A 24 -11.43 -0.99 3.94
C ILE A 24 -11.98 0.32 4.52
N ASP A 25 -12.13 0.39 5.84
CA ASP A 25 -12.84 1.45 6.56
C ASP A 25 -11.90 2.45 7.26
N GLY A 26 -10.60 2.18 7.25
CA GLY A 26 -9.61 3.00 7.91
C GLY A 26 -8.17 2.53 7.73
N PHE A 27 -7.28 3.23 8.42
CA PHE A 27 -5.86 2.92 8.52
C PHE A 27 -5.38 3.23 9.95
N ASP A 28 -4.56 2.33 10.50
CA ASP A 28 -3.91 2.52 11.81
C ASP A 28 -4.86 2.84 12.97
N GLY A 29 -6.04 2.22 12.96
CA GLY A 29 -7.08 2.45 13.97
C GLY A 29 -7.92 3.70 13.74
N PHE A 30 -7.57 4.54 12.76
CA PHE A 30 -8.34 5.72 12.36
C PHE A 30 -9.26 5.41 11.19
N LYS A 31 -10.49 5.90 11.26
CA LYS A 31 -11.45 5.78 10.16
C LYS A 31 -11.12 6.79 9.05
N TRP A 32 -11.55 6.49 7.83
CA TRP A 32 -11.53 7.50 6.78
C TRP A 32 -12.32 8.74 7.21
N GLY A 33 -11.75 9.92 6.97
CA GLY A 33 -12.33 11.18 7.45
C GLY A 33 -11.86 11.64 8.83
N THR A 34 -10.99 10.90 9.53
CA THR A 34 -10.26 11.45 10.68
C THR A 34 -9.34 12.59 10.22
N THR A 35 -9.23 13.65 11.02
CA THR A 35 -8.44 14.82 10.69
C THR A 35 -6.95 14.64 10.97
N LYS A 36 -6.09 15.34 10.22
CA LYS A 36 -4.64 15.42 10.47
C LYS A 36 -4.33 15.80 11.92
N LYS A 37 -5.08 16.77 12.46
CA LYS A 37 -4.91 17.22 13.85
C LYS A 37 -5.16 16.10 14.86
N GLU A 38 -6.26 15.36 14.72
CA GLU A 38 -6.57 14.24 15.61
C GLU A 38 -5.50 13.13 15.55
N ILE A 39 -4.93 12.87 14.38
CA ILE A 39 -3.86 11.87 14.22
C ILE A 39 -2.57 12.34 14.91
N ILE A 40 -2.18 13.60 14.72
CA ILE A 40 -0.99 14.18 15.37
C ILE A 40 -1.18 14.15 16.90
N GLU A 41 -2.33 14.59 17.41
CA GLU A 41 -2.66 14.55 18.83
C GLU A 41 -2.62 13.13 19.40
N SER A 42 -3.08 12.13 18.64
CA SER A 42 -3.07 10.74 19.06
C SER A 42 -1.69 10.08 19.00
N ARG A 43 -0.84 10.43 18.03
CA ARG A 43 0.51 9.84 17.92
C ARG A 43 1.49 10.44 18.93
N GLY A 44 1.31 11.73 19.25
CA GLY A 44 2.02 12.45 20.31
C GLY A 44 3.34 13.08 19.90
N ASP A 45 3.99 12.56 18.85
CA ASP A 45 5.24 13.10 18.30
C ASP A 45 4.97 13.93 17.04
N GLU A 46 5.84 14.89 16.74
CA GLU A 46 5.76 15.67 15.49
C GLU A 46 6.18 14.79 14.30
N PRO A 47 5.39 14.75 13.21
CA PRO A 47 5.73 13.92 12.06
C PRO A 47 6.94 14.47 11.29
N ILE A 48 7.60 13.56 10.58
CA ILE A 48 8.52 13.90 9.50
C ILE A 48 7.70 14.01 8.21
N ILE A 49 7.77 15.15 7.54
CA ILE A 49 7.17 15.31 6.20
C ILE A 49 8.05 14.60 5.17
N TRP A 50 7.51 13.60 4.48
CA TRP A 50 8.17 12.91 3.37
C TRP A 50 7.29 12.92 2.12
N GLY A 51 7.49 13.94 1.27
CA GLY A 51 6.63 14.16 0.12
C GLY A 51 5.24 14.54 0.61
N ASP A 52 4.22 13.81 0.17
CA ASP A 52 2.82 14.03 0.57
C ASP A 52 2.43 13.25 1.85
N PHE A 53 3.39 12.60 2.52
CA PHE A 53 3.16 11.82 3.72
C PHE A 53 3.59 12.56 4.98
N GLU A 54 2.76 12.46 6.02
CA GLU A 54 3.17 12.68 7.42
C GLU A 54 3.66 11.35 7.99
N VAL A 55 4.93 11.28 8.41
CA VAL A 55 5.60 10.02 8.74
C VAL A 55 6.06 9.98 10.19
N TRP A 56 5.72 8.91 10.89
CA TRP A 56 6.23 8.58 12.21
C TRP A 56 7.15 7.38 12.14
N GLN A 57 8.17 7.38 13.01
CA GLN A 57 8.82 6.13 13.40
C GLN A 57 7.82 5.27 14.15
N ALA A 58 7.88 3.96 13.92
CA ALA A 58 7.12 3.03 14.76
C ALA A 58 7.65 3.08 16.19
N LYS A 59 6.76 2.95 17.17
CA LYS A 59 7.16 2.78 18.57
C LYS A 59 7.69 1.36 18.77
N ASP A 60 8.56 1.16 19.76
CA ASP A 60 9.14 -0.16 20.05
C ASP A 60 8.04 -1.22 20.22
N GLY A 61 8.12 -2.28 19.41
CA GLY A 61 7.16 -3.39 19.42
C GLY A 61 5.87 -3.15 18.63
N GLU A 62 5.69 -2.02 17.94
CA GLU A 62 4.57 -1.85 17.01
C GLU A 62 4.67 -2.83 15.84
N THR A 63 3.57 -3.56 15.60
CA THR A 63 3.47 -4.54 14.52
C THR A 63 2.16 -4.41 13.76
N VAL A 64 2.17 -4.82 12.49
CA VAL A 64 0.94 -5.04 11.70
C VAL A 64 0.87 -6.50 11.30
N SER A 65 -0.18 -7.20 11.74
CA SER A 65 -0.35 -8.64 11.52
C SER A 65 0.88 -9.48 11.95
N GLY A 66 1.58 -9.06 13.01
CA GLY A 66 2.78 -9.72 13.52
C GLY A 66 4.09 -9.32 12.84
N PHE A 67 4.07 -8.42 11.85
CA PHE A 67 5.28 -7.91 11.20
C PHE A 67 5.73 -6.59 11.83
N PRO A 68 6.99 -6.46 12.27
CA PRO A 68 7.54 -5.21 12.79
C PRO A 68 7.43 -4.07 11.79
N ILE A 69 6.94 -2.94 12.27
CA ILE A 69 6.80 -1.73 11.47
C ILE A 69 8.07 -0.89 11.66
N LYS A 70 8.61 -0.39 10.56
CA LYS A 70 9.69 0.60 10.54
C LYS A 70 9.15 2.03 10.57
N LEU A 71 8.21 2.33 9.67
CA LEU A 71 7.59 3.66 9.55
C LEU A 71 6.09 3.52 9.34
N ILE A 72 5.35 4.51 9.86
CA ILE A 72 3.92 4.69 9.61
C ILE A 72 3.75 6.02 8.89
N GLY A 73 3.23 5.99 7.66
CA GLY A 73 2.94 7.17 6.87
C GLY A 73 1.45 7.38 6.71
N TYR A 74 0.97 8.61 6.90
CA TYR A 74 -0.41 9.00 6.66
C TYR A 74 -0.48 9.91 5.45
N GLU A 75 -1.48 9.65 4.60
CA GLU A 75 -1.73 10.40 3.38
C GLU A 75 -3.09 11.09 3.48
N PHE A 76 -3.10 12.40 3.30
CA PHE A 76 -4.29 13.23 3.40
C PHE A 76 -4.78 13.60 2.00
N LYS A 77 -6.10 13.77 1.83
CA LYS A 77 -6.71 14.15 0.54
C LYS A 77 -6.17 15.51 0.05
N ASP A 78 -6.12 15.74 -1.27
CA ASP A 78 -5.46 16.94 -1.84
C ASP A 78 -5.97 18.27 -1.22
N GLY A 79 -5.06 19.24 -1.09
CA GLY A 79 -5.33 20.56 -0.52
C GLY A 79 -4.81 20.75 0.91
N CYS A 80 -3.96 19.83 1.37
CA CYS A 80 -3.40 19.77 2.72
C CYS A 80 -1.98 20.31 2.87
N ASP A 81 -1.48 20.99 1.83
CA ASP A 81 -0.15 21.58 1.80
C ASP A 81 -0.17 22.93 2.56
N GLU A 82 0.71 23.09 3.53
CA GLU A 82 0.73 24.25 4.46
C GLU A 82 0.91 25.60 3.72
N ASN A 83 1.45 25.55 2.50
CA ASN A 83 1.67 26.72 1.66
C ASN A 83 0.41 27.25 0.95
N ASN A 84 -0.72 26.53 1.02
CA ASN A 84 -1.93 26.91 0.32
C ASN A 84 -2.87 27.75 1.20
N LYS A 85 -2.52 29.03 1.38
CA LYS A 85 -3.21 30.04 2.22
C LYS A 85 -4.71 30.25 1.95
N THR A 86 -5.32 29.59 0.96
CA THR A 86 -6.70 29.83 0.52
C THR A 86 -7.66 28.65 0.72
N ARG A 87 -7.34 27.63 1.52
CA ARG A 87 -8.30 26.57 1.83
C ARG A 87 -8.37 26.22 3.33
N SER A 88 -9.51 26.56 3.94
CA SER A 88 -9.86 26.41 5.35
C SER A 88 -10.60 25.10 5.65
N SER A 89 -10.22 23.98 5.02
CA SER A 89 -10.93 22.70 5.21
C SER A 89 -10.07 21.72 6.00
N PRO A 90 -10.61 21.01 7.00
CA PRO A 90 -9.87 20.01 7.74
C PRO A 90 -9.27 18.95 6.82
N CYS A 91 -7.98 18.64 7.04
CA CYS A 91 -7.25 17.63 6.30
C CYS A 91 -7.68 16.24 6.70
N PHE A 92 -8.35 15.54 5.80
CA PHE A 92 -8.92 14.23 6.08
C PHE A 92 -8.04 13.10 5.58
N LEU A 93 -7.88 12.08 6.42
CA LEU A 93 -7.17 10.85 6.08
C LEU A 93 -7.79 10.22 4.83
N GLY A 94 -6.96 10.04 3.80
CA GLY A 94 -7.33 9.46 2.51
C GLY A 94 -6.63 8.12 2.24
N GLY A 95 -5.46 7.92 2.84
CA GLY A 95 -4.71 6.68 2.76
C GLY A 95 -3.62 6.63 3.82
N GLY A 96 -2.86 5.54 3.82
CA GLY A 96 -1.74 5.36 4.73
C GLY A 96 -0.88 4.16 4.36
N ALA A 97 0.30 4.08 4.94
CA ALA A 97 1.28 3.06 4.64
C ALA A 97 2.05 2.61 5.88
N TYR A 98 2.20 1.30 6.03
CA TYR A 98 3.23 0.70 6.85
C TYR A 98 4.45 0.40 6.00
N LEU A 99 5.61 0.91 6.37
CA LEU A 99 6.89 0.40 5.90
C LEU A 99 7.35 -0.65 6.90
N LEU A 100 7.61 -1.87 6.46
CA LEU A 100 8.01 -2.96 7.35
C LEU A 100 9.52 -3.03 7.48
N GLU A 101 10.01 -3.59 8.58
CA GLU A 101 11.44 -3.84 8.77
C GLU A 101 11.97 -4.99 7.89
N THR A 102 11.07 -5.90 7.48
CA THR A 102 11.45 -7.09 6.71
C THR A 102 12.01 -6.77 5.33
N THR A 103 12.96 -7.59 4.93
CA THR A 103 13.51 -7.70 3.57
C THR A 103 13.45 -9.15 3.05
N SER A 104 12.70 -10.03 3.74
CA SER A 104 12.60 -11.44 3.41
C SER A 104 11.56 -11.70 2.32
N THR A 105 11.89 -12.56 1.36
CA THR A 105 10.93 -13.06 0.36
C THR A 105 9.87 -13.96 0.98
N ASP A 106 10.19 -14.67 2.05
CA ASP A 106 9.26 -15.57 2.74
C ASP A 106 8.19 -14.77 3.50
N ASP A 107 8.59 -13.64 4.08
CA ASP A 107 7.66 -12.71 4.72
C ASP A 107 6.71 -12.07 3.70
N ILE A 108 7.23 -11.71 2.51
CA ILE A 108 6.40 -11.21 1.40
C ILE A 108 5.38 -12.28 0.97
N ALA A 109 5.81 -13.54 0.83
CA ALA A 109 4.92 -14.64 0.48
C ALA A 109 3.83 -14.85 1.54
N THR A 110 4.22 -14.78 2.82
CA THR A 110 3.30 -14.88 3.97
C THR A 110 2.28 -13.74 3.97
N LEU A 111 2.72 -12.49 3.84
CA LEU A 111 1.86 -11.30 3.71
C LEU A 111 0.91 -11.41 2.52
N THR A 112 1.41 -11.84 1.37
CA THR A 112 0.58 -12.06 0.17
C THR A 112 -0.49 -13.10 0.43
N GLY A 113 -0.16 -14.20 1.11
CA GLY A 113 -1.11 -15.24 1.51
C GLY A 113 -2.19 -14.73 2.46
N LEU A 114 -1.80 -13.97 3.49
CA LEU A 114 -2.73 -13.34 4.44
C LEU A 114 -3.70 -12.38 3.75
N LEU A 115 -3.16 -11.50 2.91
CA LEU A 115 -3.95 -10.51 2.18
C LEU A 115 -4.87 -11.16 1.15
N ARG A 116 -4.40 -12.20 0.46
CA ARG A 116 -5.24 -13.01 -0.45
C ARG A 116 -6.37 -13.72 0.30
N GLY A 117 -6.07 -14.30 1.47
CA GLY A 117 -7.08 -14.95 2.30
C GLY A 117 -8.18 -13.99 2.76
N LYS A 118 -7.83 -12.73 3.03
CA LYS A 118 -8.76 -11.71 3.53
C LYS A 118 -9.50 -10.95 2.42
N TYR A 119 -8.80 -10.61 1.33
CA TYR A 119 -9.27 -9.68 0.29
C TYR A 119 -9.45 -10.32 -1.08
N GLY A 120 -9.24 -11.64 -1.20
CA GLY A 120 -9.44 -12.37 -2.45
C GLY A 120 -8.28 -12.18 -3.44
N LYS A 121 -8.61 -12.15 -4.73
CA LYS A 121 -7.60 -12.12 -5.81
C LYS A 121 -7.02 -10.72 -5.98
N ASP A 122 -5.69 -10.65 -6.08
CA ASP A 122 -4.95 -9.44 -6.39
C ASP A 122 -4.75 -9.20 -7.89
N ARG A 123 -4.51 -7.93 -8.23
CA ARG A 123 -3.86 -7.52 -9.47
C ARG A 123 -2.38 -7.23 -9.19
N ILE A 124 -1.49 -7.80 -10.00
CA ILE A 124 -0.05 -7.60 -9.87
C ILE A 124 0.41 -6.58 -10.92
N THR A 125 1.28 -5.66 -10.50
CA THR A 125 1.99 -4.75 -11.42
C THR A 125 3.48 -4.77 -11.12
N HIS A 126 4.28 -4.64 -12.18
CA HIS A 126 5.73 -4.56 -12.12
C HIS A 126 6.23 -3.28 -12.78
N GLU A 127 7.23 -2.67 -12.18
CA GLU A 127 7.89 -1.47 -12.69
C GLU A 127 9.39 -1.62 -12.49
N VAL A 128 10.17 -1.20 -13.48
CA VAL A 128 11.63 -1.24 -13.43
C VAL A 128 12.17 0.17 -13.58
N GLU A 129 12.86 0.64 -12.55
CA GLU A 129 13.53 1.94 -12.52
C GLU A 129 15.04 1.74 -12.64
N LYS A 130 15.69 2.48 -13.55
CA LYS A 130 17.15 2.39 -13.74
C LYS A 130 17.86 3.33 -12.75
N LYS A 131 18.53 2.77 -11.74
CA LYS A 131 19.34 3.54 -10.78
C LYS A 131 20.69 3.87 -11.41
N ARG A 132 20.87 5.14 -11.77
CA ARG A 132 22.09 5.66 -12.38
C ARG A 132 22.78 6.67 -11.47
N ASN A 133 24.10 6.78 -11.61
CA ASN A 133 24.86 7.87 -11.05
C ASN A 133 24.41 9.19 -11.71
N PRO A 134 24.03 10.22 -10.92
CA PRO A 134 23.65 11.53 -11.47
C PRO A 134 24.77 12.23 -12.25
N GLY A 135 26.05 11.96 -11.95
CA GLY A 135 27.19 12.66 -12.54
C GLY A 135 27.57 12.17 -13.95
N ASP A 136 27.67 10.85 -14.14
CA ASP A 136 28.19 10.23 -15.38
C ASP A 136 27.16 9.32 -16.09
N GLY A 137 25.97 9.14 -15.50
CA GLY A 137 24.92 8.27 -16.04
C GLY A 137 25.23 6.77 -15.94
N PHE A 138 26.31 6.37 -15.26
CA PHE A 138 26.67 4.97 -15.05
C PHE A 138 25.52 4.23 -14.38
N LEU A 139 25.16 3.06 -14.91
CA LEU A 139 24.08 2.24 -14.36
C LEU A 139 24.61 1.41 -13.19
N TYR A 140 24.14 1.72 -11.98
CA TYR A 140 24.44 0.93 -10.80
C TYR A 140 23.63 -0.36 -10.75
N ALA A 141 22.30 -0.25 -10.82
CA ALA A 141 21.39 -1.37 -10.74
C ALA A 141 20.02 -1.02 -11.35
N ASN A 142 19.18 -2.03 -11.54
CA ASN A 142 17.75 -1.83 -11.72
C ASN A 142 17.04 -1.99 -10.37
N ILE A 143 16.10 -1.09 -10.08
CA ILE A 143 15.15 -1.20 -8.98
C ILE A 143 13.88 -1.82 -9.54
N ASN A 144 13.63 -3.07 -9.18
CA ASN A 144 12.40 -3.79 -9.52
C ASN A 144 11.37 -3.55 -8.44
N SER A 145 10.27 -2.89 -8.80
CA SER A 145 9.12 -2.66 -7.92
C SER A 145 8.00 -3.62 -8.30
N THR A 146 7.48 -4.34 -7.32
CA THR A 146 6.28 -5.19 -7.49
C THR A 146 5.20 -4.71 -6.54
N ARG A 147 3.95 -4.70 -7.03
CA ARG A 147 2.77 -4.31 -6.25
C ARG A 147 1.67 -5.34 -6.46
N HIS A 148 1.13 -5.84 -5.36
CA HIS A 148 -0.09 -6.65 -5.31
C HIS A 148 -1.22 -5.76 -4.81
N ILE A 149 -2.28 -5.61 -5.58
CA ILE A 149 -3.37 -4.67 -5.30
C ILE A 149 -4.66 -5.45 -5.17
N TRP A 150 -5.29 -5.38 -3.99
CA TRP A 150 -6.61 -5.94 -3.73
C TRP A 150 -7.62 -4.79 -3.64
N GLN A 151 -8.31 -4.56 -4.75
CA GLN A 151 -9.34 -3.54 -4.83
C GLN A 151 -10.71 -4.11 -4.47
N GLN A 152 -11.40 -3.42 -3.57
CA GLN A 152 -12.71 -3.80 -3.07
C GLN A 152 -13.83 -3.24 -3.96
N ALA A 153 -15.06 -3.72 -3.77
CA ALA A 153 -16.22 -3.32 -4.56
C ALA A 153 -16.50 -1.80 -4.46
N ASP A 154 -16.28 -1.21 -3.30
CA ASP A 154 -16.44 0.23 -3.04
C ASP A 154 -15.30 1.08 -3.62
N LYS A 155 -14.29 0.45 -4.25
CA LYS A 155 -13.05 1.04 -4.78
C LYS A 155 -11.98 1.37 -3.74
N SER A 156 -12.19 1.10 -2.46
CA SER A 156 -11.09 1.07 -1.50
C SER A 156 -10.07 0.00 -1.90
N ALA A 157 -8.81 0.15 -1.50
CA ALA A 157 -7.77 -0.78 -1.90
C ALA A 157 -6.69 -0.96 -0.83
N ILE A 158 -6.14 -2.16 -0.78
CA ILE A 158 -4.91 -2.47 -0.06
C ILE A 158 -3.83 -2.89 -1.07
N GLU A 159 -2.62 -2.39 -0.89
CA GLU A 159 -1.48 -2.65 -1.75
C GLU A 159 -0.31 -3.19 -0.93
N LEU A 160 0.15 -4.41 -1.21
CA LEU A 160 1.46 -4.88 -0.76
C LEU A 160 2.47 -4.49 -1.84
N PHE A 161 3.46 -3.68 -1.49
CA PHE A 161 4.52 -3.28 -2.41
C PHE A 161 5.88 -3.69 -1.87
N TYR A 162 6.77 -4.07 -2.76
CA TYR A 162 8.17 -4.30 -2.42
C TYR A 162 9.10 -3.89 -3.55
N LYS A 163 10.30 -3.45 -3.17
CA LYS A 163 11.37 -3.07 -4.10
C LYS A 163 12.61 -3.92 -3.87
N SER A 164 13.27 -4.28 -4.95
CA SER A 164 14.51 -5.04 -4.94
C SER A 164 15.53 -4.51 -5.93
N TYR A 165 16.81 -4.70 -5.61
CA TYR A 165 17.91 -4.50 -6.56
C TYR A 165 18.15 -5.78 -7.36
N ASP A 166 18.41 -5.65 -8.66
CA ASP A 166 18.69 -6.79 -9.55
C ASP A 166 20.12 -7.36 -9.40
N ARG A 167 21.05 -6.58 -8.84
CA ARG A 167 22.47 -6.90 -8.65
C ARG A 167 23.09 -6.19 -7.46
N ASP A 168 24.22 -6.70 -7.01
CA ASP A 168 25.11 -6.00 -6.08
C ASP A 168 25.76 -4.80 -6.80
N TYR A 169 25.93 -3.69 -6.09
CA TYR A 169 26.63 -2.51 -6.60
C TYR A 169 27.29 -1.71 -5.47
N VAL A 170 28.21 -0.80 -5.81
CA VAL A 170 28.85 0.11 -4.84
C VAL A 170 28.41 1.54 -5.15
N GLU A 171 27.92 2.25 -4.14
CA GLU A 171 27.54 3.67 -4.20
C GLU A 171 28.15 4.41 -3.00
N ASN A 172 28.93 5.46 -3.27
CA ASN A 172 29.61 6.25 -2.25
C ASN A 172 30.42 5.40 -1.24
N LEU A 173 31.18 4.42 -1.74
CA LEU A 173 31.96 3.44 -0.96
C LEU A 173 31.14 2.47 -0.10
N ASN A 174 29.81 2.53 -0.18
CA ASN A 174 28.93 1.56 0.47
C ASN A 174 28.55 0.45 -0.49
N GLU A 175 28.71 -0.79 -0.05
CA GLU A 175 28.22 -1.95 -0.79
C GLU A 175 26.71 -2.09 -0.61
N VAL A 176 25.98 -2.11 -1.71
CA VAL A 176 24.55 -2.36 -1.76
C VAL A 176 24.32 -3.75 -2.33
N LYS A 177 23.63 -4.59 -1.57
CA LYS A 177 23.37 -5.98 -1.95
C LYS A 177 22.11 -6.10 -2.81
N LYS A 178 22.17 -7.05 -3.75
CA LYS A 178 21.04 -7.59 -4.48
C LYS A 178 19.99 -8.10 -3.49
N GLY A 179 18.73 -7.94 -3.88
CA GLY A 179 17.60 -8.46 -3.11
C GLY A 179 16.64 -7.36 -2.70
N VAL A 180 15.64 -7.76 -1.91
CA VAL A 180 14.61 -6.86 -1.41
C VAL A 180 15.23 -5.89 -0.41
N PHE A 181 14.94 -4.60 -0.57
CA PHE A 181 15.39 -3.56 0.37
C PHE A 181 14.23 -2.73 0.92
N ARG A 182 13.01 -3.01 0.47
CA ARG A 182 11.81 -2.30 0.89
C ARG A 182 10.59 -3.19 0.78
N VAL A 183 9.80 -3.28 1.84
CA VAL A 183 8.48 -3.91 1.86
C VAL A 183 7.52 -2.98 2.58
N GLY A 184 6.31 -2.82 2.07
CA GLY A 184 5.28 -2.06 2.77
C GLY A 184 3.87 -2.43 2.34
N VAL A 185 2.91 -2.03 3.18
CA VAL A 185 1.48 -2.26 2.97
C VAL A 185 0.79 -0.91 2.98
N ARG A 186 0.07 -0.58 1.92
CA ARG A 186 -0.68 0.68 1.78
C ARG A 186 -2.17 0.44 1.79
N TYR A 187 -2.89 1.39 2.33
CA TYR A 187 -4.35 1.39 2.45
C TYR A 187 -4.87 2.66 1.80
N TYR A 188 -5.95 2.53 1.04
CA TYR A 188 -6.56 3.62 0.30
C TYR A 188 -8.06 3.64 0.51
N SER A 189 -8.59 4.81 0.90
CA SER A 189 -10.03 5.06 0.86
C SER A 189 -10.54 5.09 -0.59
N SER A 190 -11.80 4.73 -0.78
CA SER A 190 -12.46 4.79 -2.08
C SER A 190 -12.47 6.20 -2.68
N ASP A 191 -12.64 7.23 -1.86
CA ASP A 191 -12.59 8.63 -2.28
C ASP A 191 -11.21 9.04 -2.80
N TYR A 192 -10.15 8.64 -2.10
CA TYR A 192 -8.77 8.94 -2.48
C TYR A 192 -8.42 8.27 -3.83
N MET A 193 -8.90 7.04 -4.05
CA MET A 193 -8.73 6.34 -5.32
C MET A 193 -9.44 7.05 -6.49
N LYS A 194 -10.67 7.56 -6.28
CA LYS A 194 -11.40 8.34 -7.30
C LYS A 194 -10.65 9.63 -7.67
N GLN A 195 -10.08 10.31 -6.67
CA GLN A 195 -9.34 11.55 -6.88
C GLN A 195 -8.07 11.32 -7.71
N THR A 196 -7.28 10.32 -7.37
CA THR A 196 -6.05 9.97 -8.11
C THR A 196 -6.32 9.54 -9.56
N GLU A 197 -7.43 8.83 -9.81
CA GLU A 197 -7.88 8.51 -11.18
C GLU A 197 -8.24 9.79 -11.98
N SER A 198 -8.94 10.74 -11.35
CA SER A 198 -9.31 12.00 -12.00
C SER A 198 -8.08 12.86 -12.37
N THR A 199 -7.07 12.92 -11.50
CA THR A 199 -5.83 13.68 -11.71
C THR A 199 -4.98 13.05 -12.82
N LYS A 200 -4.91 11.70 -12.90
CA LYS A 200 -4.25 11.00 -14.01
C LYS A 200 -4.94 11.24 -15.35
N THR A 201 -6.27 11.31 -15.36
CA THR A 201 -7.03 11.57 -16.58
C THR A 201 -6.77 12.99 -17.08
N ARG A 202 -6.75 13.99 -16.19
CA ARG A 202 -6.41 15.37 -16.56
C ARG A 202 -4.99 15.51 -17.11
N LYS A 203 -3.99 14.82 -16.53
CA LYS A 203 -2.60 14.85 -17.03
C LYS A 203 -2.41 14.19 -18.41
N LYS A 204 -3.34 13.34 -18.85
CA LYS A 204 -3.30 12.74 -20.21
C LYS A 204 -3.99 13.59 -21.28
N SER A 205 -4.75 14.61 -20.88
CA SER A 205 -5.55 15.45 -21.79
C SER A 205 -4.86 16.77 -22.17
N PHE A 206 -3.56 16.90 -21.90
CA PHE A 206 -2.73 18.06 -22.27
C PHE A 206 -1.55 17.60 -23.13
#